data_AF-S9W5Z3-F1
#
_entry.id   AF-S9W5Z3-F1
#
_cell.length_a   1.000
_cell.length_b   1.000
_cell.length_c   1.000
_cell.angle_alpha   90.00
_cell.angle_beta   90.00
_cell.angle_gamma   90.00
#
_symmetry.space_group_name_H-M   'P 1'
#
loop_
_entity.id
_entity.type
_entity.pdbx_description
1 polymer ?
#
loop_
_entity_poly.entity_id
_entity_poly.type
_entity_poly.pdbx_seq_one_letter_code
_entity_poly.pdbx_strand_id
1 'polypeptide(L)'
;MFVSTSVSVAVLCFLCVVDNVLISFFLFFPLPHFFPWHHPHYKSIYFFFVCFDLYNYLSIIRIAMSSPAFTIRKAERADCAEILRLIKDLAIYEKMPDMVTVDLAHMESEGFSRPTPLWEAYVAEVPAPEAPRMVGIALFYYRYSTWKGKMLYLEDFYVDADYRAQGIGKVLFERVIAHAKDPATDCSGMVWQALDWNTNALNFYKKYNANFDAGWVNCVLNFPEHPNSKVQK
;
A
#
# COMPACT_ATOMS: atom_id res chain seq x y z
N MET A 1 -33.37 21.16 53.43
CA MET A 1 -32.16 21.92 53.06
C MET A 1 -31.34 21.02 52.14
N PHE A 2 -31.50 21.16 50.82
CA PHE A 2 -30.73 20.37 49.85
C PHE A 2 -29.35 21.03 49.72
N VAL A 3 -28.30 20.35 50.17
CA VAL A 3 -26.92 20.79 49.96
C VAL A 3 -26.49 20.28 48.59
N SER A 4 -26.49 21.18 47.60
CA SER A 4 -25.86 20.95 46.30
C SER A 4 -24.36 20.81 46.50
N THR A 5 -23.78 19.66 46.13
CA THR A 5 -22.33 19.47 46.08
C THR A 5 -21.88 19.63 44.63
N SER A 6 -21.29 20.78 44.33
CA SER A 6 -20.60 21.03 43.06
C SER A 6 -19.28 20.26 43.04
N VAL A 7 -19.15 19.30 42.13
CA VAL A 7 -17.88 18.59 41.89
C VAL A 7 -17.00 19.48 41.00
N SER A 8 -15.96 20.07 41.58
CA SER A 8 -14.97 20.83 40.81
C SER A 8 -14.00 19.86 40.12
N VAL A 9 -13.97 19.89 38.78
CA VAL A 9 -13.08 19.07 37.94
C VAL A 9 -12.05 19.99 37.30
N ALA A 10 -10.76 19.68 37.42
CA ALA A 10 -9.72 20.40 36.69
C ALA A 10 -9.65 19.87 35.27
N VAL A 11 -9.74 20.77 34.27
CA VAL A 11 -9.66 20.44 32.85
C VAL A 11 -8.31 20.90 32.31
N LEU A 12 -7.43 19.97 31.95
CA LEU A 12 -6.26 20.31 31.14
C LEU A 12 -6.63 20.18 29.67
N CYS A 13 -6.53 21.29 28.94
CA CYS A 13 -6.73 21.33 27.49
C CYS A 13 -5.36 21.22 26.80
N PHE A 14 -5.18 20.18 25.99
CA PHE A 14 -4.02 20.06 25.11
C PHE A 14 -4.47 20.28 23.67
N LEU A 15 -3.78 21.20 22.99
CA LEU A 15 -3.96 21.45 21.57
C LEU A 15 -2.84 20.76 20.80
N CYS A 16 -3.20 19.91 19.84
CA CYS A 16 -2.28 19.31 18.89
C CYS A 16 -2.74 19.61 17.48
N VAL A 17 -1.81 19.91 16.57
CA VAL A 17 -2.10 20.11 15.15
C VAL A 17 -1.62 18.88 14.40
N VAL A 18 -2.53 18.20 13.70
CA VAL A 18 -2.24 17.07 12.80
C VAL A 18 -2.78 17.43 11.43
N ASP A 19 -1.92 17.43 10.40
CA ASP A 19 -2.29 17.75 9.00
C ASP A 19 -3.13 19.03 8.85
N ASN A 20 -2.72 20.11 9.52
CA ASN A 20 -3.43 21.41 9.58
C ASN A 20 -4.82 21.39 10.25
N VAL A 21 -5.19 20.30 10.93
CA VAL A 21 -6.40 20.22 11.75
C VAL A 21 -6.03 20.38 13.22
N LEU A 22 -6.62 21.38 13.87
CA LEU A 22 -6.46 21.60 15.31
C LEU A 22 -7.38 20.64 16.08
N ILE A 23 -6.79 19.69 16.80
CA ILE A 23 -7.52 18.74 17.63
C ILE A 23 -7.34 19.14 19.09
N SER A 24 -8.45 19.37 19.78
CA SER A 24 -8.49 19.71 21.21
C SER A 24 -8.86 18.47 22.03
N PHE A 25 -8.04 18.14 23.03
CA PHE A 25 -8.33 17.07 23.98
C PHE A 25 -8.48 17.64 25.39
N PHE A 26 -9.54 17.20 26.08
CA PHE A 26 -9.83 17.59 27.45
C PHE A 26 -9.57 16.41 28.39
N LEU A 27 -8.63 16.58 29.32
CA LEU A 27 -8.41 15.63 30.42
C LEU A 27 -9.09 16.14 31.68
N PHE A 28 -9.91 15.29 32.30
CA PHE A 28 -10.67 15.60 33.52
C PHE A 28 -9.99 14.97 34.73
N PHE A 29 -9.42 15.79 35.62
CA PHE A 29 -8.85 15.31 36.88
C PHE A 29 -9.78 15.61 38.05
N PRO A 30 -10.11 14.62 38.91
CA PRO A 30 -10.77 14.90 40.18
C PRO A 30 -9.80 15.69 41.08
N LEU A 31 -10.23 16.86 41.55
CA LEU A 31 -9.41 17.70 42.42
C LEU A 31 -9.14 17.01 43.78
N PRO A 32 -7.95 17.20 44.37
CA PRO A 32 -7.45 16.41 45.51
C PRO A 32 -8.19 16.65 46.85
N HIS A 33 -9.24 17.46 46.88
CA HIS A 33 -9.92 17.88 48.11
C HIS A 33 -10.92 16.85 48.68
N PHE A 34 -11.13 15.72 48.01
CA PHE A 34 -12.13 14.71 48.42
C PHE A 34 -11.57 13.37 48.90
N PHE A 35 -10.24 13.19 48.97
CA PHE A 35 -9.64 11.93 49.47
C PHE A 35 -8.74 12.17 50.70
N PRO A 36 -8.89 11.40 51.79
CA PRO A 36 -8.00 11.49 52.95
C PRO A 36 -6.63 10.86 52.62
N TRP A 37 -5.65 11.71 52.31
CA TRP A 37 -4.31 11.34 51.80
C TRP A 37 -3.37 10.62 52.79
N HIS A 38 -3.84 10.33 54.01
CA HIS A 38 -3.03 9.71 55.06
C HIS A 38 -3.10 8.18 55.08
N HIS A 39 -4.00 7.55 54.31
CA HIS A 39 -4.09 6.09 54.24
C HIS A 39 -3.38 5.54 52.99
N PRO A 40 -2.43 4.59 53.11
CA PRO A 40 -1.62 4.09 52.00
C PRO A 40 -2.43 3.49 50.83
N HIS A 41 -3.64 3.00 51.10
CA HIS A 41 -4.55 2.46 50.08
C HIS A 41 -5.01 3.49 49.03
N TYR A 42 -5.18 4.76 49.39
CA TYR A 42 -5.66 5.79 48.44
C TYR A 42 -4.57 6.33 47.52
N LYS A 43 -3.30 6.32 47.98
CA LYS A 43 -2.14 6.68 47.13
C LYS A 43 -1.95 5.69 45.98
N SER A 44 -2.12 4.39 46.24
CA SER A 44 -2.03 3.36 45.19
C SER A 44 -3.16 3.50 44.17
N ILE A 45 -4.39 3.82 44.59
CA ILE A 45 -5.53 3.99 43.67
C ILE A 45 -5.32 5.20 42.74
N TYR A 46 -4.89 6.35 43.28
CA TYR A 46 -4.63 7.55 42.47
C TYR A 46 -3.48 7.33 41.48
N PHE A 47 -2.41 6.67 41.91
CA PHE A 47 -1.30 6.28 41.02
C PHE A 47 -1.78 5.33 39.91
N PHE A 48 -2.67 4.38 40.23
CA PHE A 48 -3.25 3.47 39.24
C PHE A 48 -4.07 4.19 38.17
N PHE A 49 -4.92 5.15 38.56
CA PHE A 49 -5.72 5.94 37.60
C PHE A 49 -4.85 6.81 36.69
N VAL A 50 -3.88 7.54 37.26
CA VAL A 50 -2.96 8.39 36.48
C VAL A 50 -2.12 7.55 35.51
N CYS A 51 -1.63 6.37 35.94
CA CYS A 51 -0.86 5.49 35.06
C CYS A 51 -1.72 4.81 33.98
N PHE A 52 -2.97 4.46 34.28
CA PHE A 52 -3.89 3.86 33.30
C PHE A 52 -4.28 4.87 32.22
N ASP A 53 -4.53 6.12 32.59
CA ASP A 53 -4.82 7.20 31.64
C ASP A 53 -3.58 7.55 30.80
N LEU A 54 -2.38 7.59 31.40
CA LEU A 54 -1.15 7.84 30.64
C LEU A 54 -0.83 6.70 29.66
N TYR A 55 -1.10 5.45 30.03
CA TYR A 55 -0.88 4.29 29.14
C TYR A 55 -1.85 4.28 27.96
N ASN A 56 -3.14 4.51 28.21
CA ASN A 56 -4.12 4.64 27.13
C ASN A 56 -3.83 5.87 26.26
N TYR A 57 -3.41 6.99 26.86
CA TYR A 57 -3.04 8.20 26.14
C TYR A 57 -1.80 8.01 25.25
N LEU A 58 -0.73 7.39 25.77
CA LEU A 58 0.44 7.03 24.97
C LEU A 58 0.09 6.02 23.87
N SER A 59 -0.85 5.11 24.12
CA SER A 59 -1.33 4.15 23.13
C SER A 59 -2.13 4.84 22.02
N ILE A 60 -3.03 5.76 22.37
CA ILE A 60 -3.83 6.56 21.43
C ILE A 60 -2.92 7.49 20.62
N ILE A 61 -1.96 8.16 21.24
CA ILE A 61 -0.95 8.97 20.55
C ILE A 61 -0.12 8.10 19.60
N ARG A 62 0.29 6.90 20.00
CA ARG A 62 1.04 5.98 19.14
C ARG A 62 0.22 5.50 17.93
N ILE A 63 -1.09 5.29 18.12
CA ILE A 63 -2.03 4.94 17.05
C ILE A 63 -2.27 6.15 16.13
N ALA A 64 -2.43 7.35 16.70
CA ALA A 64 -2.68 8.58 15.96
C ALA A 64 -1.43 9.14 15.24
N MET A 65 -0.22 8.82 15.72
CA MET A 65 1.07 9.21 15.12
C MET A 65 1.68 8.12 14.21
N SER A 66 1.03 6.97 14.05
CA SER A 66 1.48 5.93 13.13
C SER A 66 1.06 6.30 11.72
N SER A 67 1.91 7.05 11.00
CA SER A 67 1.82 7.06 9.52
C SER A 67 1.75 5.61 9.03
N PRO A 68 0.92 5.30 8.01
CA PRO A 68 0.79 3.93 7.53
C PRO A 68 2.18 3.41 7.13
N ALA A 69 2.48 2.15 7.49
CA ALA A 69 3.80 1.54 7.27
C ALA A 69 4.20 1.54 5.78
N PHE A 70 3.22 1.63 4.88
CA PHE A 70 3.37 1.81 3.45
C PHE A 70 2.10 2.45 2.85
N THR A 71 2.20 3.02 1.66
CA THR A 71 1.09 3.57 0.87
C THR A 71 1.00 2.86 -0.48
N ILE A 72 -0.20 2.81 -1.05
CA ILE A 72 -0.44 2.29 -2.41
C ILE A 72 -1.19 3.33 -3.21
N ARG A 73 -0.57 3.80 -4.29
CA ARG A 73 -1.12 4.82 -5.19
C ARG A 73 -0.97 4.42 -6.64
N LYS A 74 -1.72 5.09 -7.51
CA LYS A 74 -1.56 4.93 -8.96
C LYS A 74 -0.19 5.50 -9.36
N ALA A 75 0.46 4.86 -10.32
CA ALA A 75 1.69 5.36 -10.90
C ALA A 75 1.44 6.65 -11.68
N GLU A 76 2.44 7.53 -11.64
CA GLU A 76 2.51 8.78 -12.39
C GLU A 76 3.71 8.76 -13.32
N ARG A 77 3.77 9.69 -14.29
CA ARG A 77 4.86 9.75 -15.26
C ARG A 77 6.25 9.77 -14.61
N ALA A 78 6.39 10.51 -13.50
CA ALA A 78 7.65 10.65 -12.76
C ALA A 78 8.15 9.32 -12.15
N ASP A 79 7.28 8.31 -12.03
CA ASP A 79 7.61 7.01 -11.45
C ASP A 79 8.34 6.07 -12.42
N CYS A 80 8.37 6.37 -13.72
CA CYS A 80 8.82 5.41 -14.73
C CYS A 80 10.25 4.89 -14.50
N ALA A 81 11.16 5.75 -14.02
CA ALA A 81 12.52 5.34 -13.71
C ALA A 81 12.57 4.30 -12.58
N GLU A 82 11.80 4.50 -11.52
CA GLU A 82 11.72 3.57 -10.38
C GLU A 82 10.92 2.30 -10.72
N ILE A 83 9.87 2.41 -11.54
CA ILE A 83 9.15 1.23 -12.05
C ILE A 83 10.10 0.38 -12.89
N LEU A 84 10.86 0.98 -13.81
CA LEU A 84 11.83 0.26 -14.63
C LEU A 84 12.94 -0.39 -13.78
N ARG A 85 13.36 0.25 -12.69
CA ARG A 85 14.27 -0.36 -11.70
C ARG A 85 13.65 -1.62 -11.08
N LEU A 86 12.40 -1.55 -10.62
CA LEU A 86 11.71 -2.70 -10.02
C LEU A 86 11.41 -3.82 -11.04
N ILE A 87 11.17 -3.49 -12.31
CA ILE A 87 11.06 -4.49 -13.39
C ILE A 87 12.40 -5.21 -13.61
N LYS A 88 13.52 -4.48 -13.57
CA LYS A 88 14.86 -5.10 -13.63
C LYS A 88 15.13 -6.00 -12.42
N ASP A 89 14.72 -5.57 -11.23
CA ASP A 89 14.83 -6.40 -10.01
C ASP A 89 13.97 -7.68 -10.13
N LEU A 90 12.76 -7.56 -10.68
CA LEU A 90 11.90 -8.71 -11.00
C LEU A 90 12.57 -9.64 -12.01
N ALA A 91 13.12 -9.12 -13.11
CA ALA A 91 13.81 -9.92 -14.13
C ALA A 91 15.03 -10.66 -13.55
N ILE A 92 15.78 -10.05 -12.62
CA ILE A 92 16.83 -10.73 -11.87
C ILE A 92 16.25 -11.88 -11.04
N TYR A 93 15.17 -11.62 -10.29
CA TYR A 93 14.49 -12.66 -9.51
C TYR A 93 13.97 -13.81 -10.39
N GLU A 94 13.49 -13.50 -11.59
CA GLU A 94 12.99 -14.46 -12.58
C GLU A 94 14.09 -15.20 -13.36
N LYS A 95 15.37 -14.90 -13.08
CA LYS A 95 16.55 -15.47 -13.74
C LYS A 95 16.66 -15.09 -15.22
N MET A 96 16.15 -13.91 -15.57
CA MET A 96 16.10 -13.37 -16.93
C MET A 96 16.58 -11.90 -17.00
N PRO A 97 17.72 -11.53 -16.37
CA PRO A 97 18.13 -10.13 -16.23
C PRO A 97 18.36 -9.39 -17.55
N ASP A 98 18.76 -10.11 -18.61
CA ASP A 98 19.08 -9.53 -19.92
C ASP A 98 17.85 -9.32 -20.82
N MET A 99 16.66 -9.72 -20.37
CA MET A 99 15.43 -9.64 -21.17
C MET A 99 14.76 -8.26 -21.12
N VAL A 100 15.17 -7.39 -20.19
CA VAL A 100 14.63 -6.03 -20.08
C VAL A 100 15.35 -5.11 -21.08
N THR A 101 14.87 -5.11 -22.32
CA THR A 101 15.44 -4.30 -23.41
C THR A 101 14.70 -2.98 -23.65
N VAL A 102 13.55 -2.77 -23.01
CA VAL A 102 12.75 -1.54 -23.16
C VAL A 102 13.49 -0.33 -22.60
N ASP A 103 13.50 0.76 -23.37
CA ASP A 103 14.08 2.03 -22.91
C ASP A 103 13.07 2.86 -22.10
N LEU A 104 13.58 3.74 -21.24
CA LEU A 104 12.76 4.55 -20.34
C LEU A 104 11.82 5.50 -21.11
N ALA A 105 12.28 6.12 -22.19
CA ALA A 105 11.48 7.07 -22.95
C ALA A 105 10.32 6.37 -23.67
N HIS A 106 10.54 5.17 -24.18
CA HIS A 106 9.51 4.33 -24.77
C HIS A 106 8.48 3.92 -23.72
N MET A 107 8.92 3.46 -22.55
CA MET A 107 8.03 3.11 -21.44
C MET A 107 7.16 4.30 -21.00
N GLU A 108 7.76 5.48 -20.80
CA GLU A 108 7.06 6.74 -20.47
C GLU A 108 6.04 7.13 -21.55
N SER A 109 6.43 7.00 -22.82
CA SER A 109 5.57 7.29 -23.96
C SER A 109 4.32 6.41 -23.93
N GLU A 110 4.52 5.09 -23.82
CA GLU A 110 3.45 4.09 -23.87
C GLU A 110 2.50 4.15 -22.66
N GLY A 111 3.01 4.46 -21.47
CA GLY A 111 2.20 4.54 -20.25
C GLY A 111 1.49 5.87 -20.04
N PHE A 112 2.07 6.99 -20.48
CA PHE A 112 1.61 8.31 -20.05
C PHE A 112 1.47 9.37 -21.16
N SER A 113 1.95 9.10 -22.37
CA SER A 113 1.89 10.08 -23.47
C SER A 113 0.83 9.75 -24.52
N ARG A 114 0.26 8.55 -24.46
CA ARG A 114 -0.84 8.13 -25.34
C ARG A 114 -2.19 8.63 -24.84
N PRO A 115 -3.16 8.89 -25.73
CA PRO A 115 -4.55 9.16 -25.32
C PRO A 115 -5.17 7.99 -24.54
N THR A 116 -4.74 6.77 -24.86
CA THR A 116 -5.08 5.56 -24.12
C THR A 116 -3.76 4.88 -23.75
N PRO A 117 -3.40 4.85 -22.45
CA PRO A 117 -2.22 4.15 -21.96
C PRO A 117 -2.18 2.70 -22.43
N LEU A 118 -1.01 2.24 -22.89
CA LEU A 118 -0.82 0.83 -23.20
C LEU A 118 -0.77 -0.02 -21.92
N TRP A 119 -0.26 0.58 -20.84
CA TRP A 119 -0.17 -0.02 -19.52
C TRP A 119 -0.52 1.00 -18.44
N GLU A 120 -1.01 0.51 -17.32
CA GLU A 120 -1.23 1.27 -16.09
C GLU A 120 -0.54 0.52 -14.93
N ALA A 121 -0.27 1.21 -13.82
CA ALA A 121 0.32 0.56 -12.66
C ALA A 121 -0.17 1.14 -11.33
N TYR A 122 -0.13 0.30 -10.30
CA TYR A 122 -0.11 0.72 -8.91
C TYR A 122 1.30 0.51 -8.34
N VAL A 123 1.75 1.45 -7.53
CA VAL A 123 3.05 1.41 -6.84
C VAL A 123 2.83 1.37 -5.33
N ALA A 124 3.73 0.67 -4.63
CA ALA A 124 3.79 0.64 -3.19
C ALA A 124 5.02 1.42 -2.70
N GLU A 125 4.81 2.34 -1.76
CA GLU A 125 5.88 3.17 -1.21
C GLU A 125 5.95 3.02 0.31
N VAL A 126 7.15 3.12 0.86
CA VAL A 126 7.40 3.16 2.30
C VAL A 126 8.03 4.50 2.69
N PRO A 127 7.78 5.01 3.90
CA PRO A 127 8.49 6.20 4.40
C PRO A 127 10.01 5.99 4.39
N ALA A 128 10.76 7.01 3.94
CA ALA A 128 12.22 7.07 4.07
C ALA A 128 12.68 8.52 4.36
N PRO A 129 13.93 8.74 4.83
CA PRO A 129 14.37 10.03 5.34
C PRO A 129 14.30 11.21 4.36
N GLU A 130 14.54 10.97 3.07
CA GLU A 130 14.58 12.03 2.05
C GLU A 130 13.27 12.09 1.25
N ALA A 131 12.85 10.94 0.69
CA ALA A 131 11.62 10.77 -0.06
C ALA A 131 11.09 9.34 0.12
N PRO A 132 9.78 9.09 -0.05
CA PRO A 132 9.24 7.74 0.00
C PRO A 132 9.98 6.82 -0.98
N ARG A 133 10.33 5.61 -0.52
CA ARG A 133 10.98 4.60 -1.36
C ARG A 133 9.93 3.72 -2.00
N MET A 134 9.99 3.57 -3.32
CA MET A 134 9.16 2.60 -4.04
C MET A 134 9.70 1.18 -3.83
N VAL A 135 8.84 0.30 -3.33
CA VAL A 135 9.19 -1.07 -2.93
C VAL A 135 8.32 -2.13 -3.59
N GLY A 136 7.34 -1.74 -4.40
CA GLY A 136 6.52 -2.69 -5.14
C GLY A 136 5.77 -2.07 -6.29
N ILE A 137 5.47 -2.91 -7.28
CA ILE A 137 4.76 -2.56 -8.51
C ILE A 137 3.72 -3.63 -8.84
N ALA A 138 2.62 -3.19 -9.41
CA ALA A 138 1.66 -4.02 -10.12
C ALA A 138 1.30 -3.33 -11.42
N LEU A 139 1.90 -3.76 -12.52
CA LEU A 139 1.70 -3.23 -13.86
C LEU A 139 0.71 -4.12 -14.62
N PHE A 140 -0.28 -3.51 -15.24
CA PHE A 140 -1.37 -4.21 -15.90
C PHE A 140 -1.88 -3.46 -17.12
N TYR A 141 -2.64 -4.16 -17.95
CA TYR A 141 -3.31 -3.61 -19.12
C TYR A 141 -4.61 -4.36 -19.40
N TYR A 142 -5.39 -3.89 -20.36
CA TYR A 142 -6.62 -4.56 -20.76
C TYR A 142 -6.36 -5.58 -21.87
N ARG A 143 -6.85 -6.79 -21.67
CA ARG A 143 -6.91 -7.85 -22.69
C ARG A 143 -8.36 -8.14 -23.06
N TYR A 144 -8.56 -8.82 -24.18
CA TYR A 144 -9.89 -9.27 -24.59
C TYR A 144 -9.95 -10.80 -24.66
N SER A 145 -10.97 -11.38 -24.04
CA SER A 145 -11.34 -12.77 -24.19
C SER A 145 -12.53 -12.88 -25.13
N THR A 146 -12.41 -13.67 -26.19
CA THR A 146 -13.55 -13.96 -27.08
C THR A 146 -14.69 -14.70 -26.37
N TRP A 147 -14.46 -15.24 -25.17
CA TRP A 147 -15.46 -15.96 -24.38
C TRP A 147 -15.98 -15.14 -23.19
N LYS A 148 -15.16 -14.22 -22.66
CA LYS A 148 -15.47 -13.46 -21.42
C LYS A 148 -15.51 -11.95 -21.61
N GLY A 149 -15.24 -11.44 -22.81
CA GLY A 149 -15.16 -9.99 -23.06
C GLY A 149 -13.88 -9.36 -22.49
N LYS A 150 -13.98 -8.09 -22.10
CA LYS A 150 -12.87 -7.30 -21.57
C LYS A 150 -12.40 -7.87 -20.23
N MET A 151 -11.08 -8.02 -20.08
CA MET A 151 -10.45 -8.50 -18.86
C MET A 151 -9.21 -7.67 -18.56
N LEU A 152 -8.79 -7.66 -17.31
CA LEU A 152 -7.47 -7.16 -16.93
C LEU A 152 -6.42 -8.24 -17.15
N TYR A 153 -5.23 -7.85 -17.59
CA TYR A 153 -4.04 -8.67 -17.58
C TYR A 153 -3.02 -8.01 -16.66
N LEU A 154 -2.63 -8.70 -15.60
CA LEU A 154 -1.55 -8.28 -14.71
C LEU A 154 -0.25 -8.84 -15.29
N GLU A 155 0.58 -7.94 -15.82
CA GLU A 155 1.85 -8.25 -16.50
C GLU A 155 2.93 -8.51 -15.47
N ASP A 156 3.33 -7.46 -14.74
CA ASP A 156 4.37 -7.53 -13.72
C ASP A 156 3.80 -7.28 -12.33
N PHE A 157 4.18 -8.15 -11.40
CA PHE A 157 3.81 -8.03 -10.00
C PHE A 157 5.00 -8.35 -9.10
N TYR A 158 5.51 -7.33 -8.42
CA TYR A 158 6.74 -7.44 -7.66
C TYR A 158 6.70 -6.64 -6.36
N VAL A 159 7.31 -7.21 -5.32
CA VAL A 159 7.67 -6.52 -4.08
C VAL A 159 9.12 -6.84 -3.78
N ASP A 160 9.89 -5.80 -3.49
CA ASP A 160 11.29 -5.84 -3.09
C ASP A 160 11.47 -6.85 -1.93
N ALA A 161 12.52 -7.67 -2.00
CA ALA A 161 12.75 -8.80 -1.13
C ALA A 161 12.72 -8.44 0.36
N ASP A 162 13.29 -7.29 0.72
CA ASP A 162 13.37 -6.81 2.11
C ASP A 162 11.99 -6.40 2.67
N TYR A 163 11.02 -6.18 1.78
CA TYR A 163 9.68 -5.71 2.10
C TYR A 163 8.60 -6.79 1.95
N ARG A 164 9.00 -8.03 1.63
CA ARG A 164 8.10 -9.18 1.54
C ARG A 164 7.61 -9.61 2.92
N ALA A 165 6.48 -10.33 2.94
CA ALA A 165 5.80 -10.79 4.17
C ALA A 165 5.29 -9.68 5.12
N GLN A 166 5.37 -8.40 4.73
CA GLN A 166 4.84 -7.26 5.50
C GLN A 166 3.41 -6.85 5.09
N GLY A 167 2.74 -7.67 4.27
CA GLY A 167 1.37 -7.41 3.79
C GLY A 167 1.27 -6.51 2.55
N ILE A 168 2.37 -5.88 2.10
CA ILE A 168 2.40 -4.99 0.92
C ILE A 168 1.82 -5.68 -0.32
N GLY A 169 2.35 -6.86 -0.68
CA GLY A 169 1.90 -7.58 -1.87
C GLY A 169 0.40 -7.92 -1.83
N LYS A 170 -0.14 -8.24 -0.65
CA LYS A 170 -1.59 -8.49 -0.48
C LYS A 170 -2.40 -7.25 -0.84
N VAL A 171 -2.10 -6.11 -0.22
CA VAL A 171 -2.85 -4.87 -0.43
C VAL A 171 -2.67 -4.36 -1.87
N LEU A 172 -1.48 -4.54 -2.45
CA LEU A 172 -1.18 -4.15 -3.83
C LEU A 172 -2.00 -4.98 -4.84
N PHE A 173 -2.01 -6.31 -4.68
CA PHE A 173 -2.79 -7.20 -5.52
C PHE A 173 -4.31 -6.96 -5.36
N GLU A 174 -4.78 -6.75 -4.13
CA GLU A 174 -6.19 -6.41 -3.86
C GLU A 174 -6.59 -5.08 -4.48
N ARG A 175 -5.68 -4.11 -4.58
CA ARG A 175 -5.92 -2.85 -5.30
C ARG A 175 -6.16 -3.08 -6.79
N VAL A 176 -5.39 -3.96 -7.43
CA VAL A 176 -5.60 -4.33 -8.84
C VAL A 176 -6.91 -5.09 -9.03
N ILE A 177 -7.25 -6.02 -8.12
CA ILE A 177 -8.55 -6.70 -8.15
C ILE A 177 -9.69 -5.70 -8.01
N ALA A 178 -9.58 -4.73 -7.12
CA ALA A 178 -10.58 -3.69 -6.94
C ALA A 178 -10.73 -2.86 -8.22
N HIS A 179 -9.62 -2.50 -8.88
CA HIS A 179 -9.64 -1.84 -10.18
C HIS A 179 -10.38 -2.68 -11.23
N ALA A 180 -10.06 -3.97 -11.37
CA ALA A 180 -10.74 -4.86 -12.32
C ALA A 180 -12.24 -5.07 -12.00
N LYS A 181 -12.65 -4.95 -10.73
CA LYS A 181 -14.06 -5.07 -10.32
C LYS A 181 -14.85 -3.77 -10.44
N ASP A 182 -14.16 -2.64 -10.64
CA ASP A 182 -14.82 -1.35 -10.77
C ASP A 182 -15.74 -1.36 -12.00
N PRO A 183 -17.04 -1.06 -11.85
CA PRO A 183 -17.99 -1.03 -12.97
C PRO A 183 -17.57 -0.11 -14.12
N ALA A 184 -16.77 0.93 -13.86
CA ALA A 184 -16.25 1.83 -14.89
C ALA A 184 -15.23 1.15 -15.81
N THR A 185 -14.55 0.09 -15.36
CA THR A 185 -13.59 -0.65 -16.18
C THR A 185 -14.25 -1.72 -17.05
N ASP A 186 -15.44 -2.19 -16.67
CA ASP A 186 -16.22 -3.24 -17.34
C ASP A 186 -15.40 -4.53 -17.61
N CYS A 187 -14.58 -4.94 -16.63
CA CYS A 187 -13.82 -6.18 -16.72
C CYS A 187 -14.59 -7.36 -16.14
N SER A 188 -14.61 -8.47 -16.89
CA SER A 188 -15.20 -9.74 -16.42
C SER A 188 -14.24 -10.55 -15.54
N GLY A 189 -12.98 -10.15 -15.43
CA GLY A 189 -11.99 -10.77 -14.56
C GLY A 189 -10.57 -10.27 -14.82
N MET A 190 -9.62 -10.93 -14.17
CA MET A 190 -8.19 -10.65 -14.28
C MET A 190 -7.43 -11.95 -14.56
N VAL A 191 -6.39 -11.87 -15.39
CA VAL A 191 -5.49 -12.98 -15.71
C VAL A 191 -4.05 -12.54 -15.56
N TRP A 192 -3.17 -13.47 -15.20
CA TRP A 192 -1.73 -13.25 -15.09
C TRP A 192 -1.00 -14.56 -15.34
N GLN A 193 0.31 -14.48 -15.47
CA GLN A 193 1.20 -15.64 -15.55
C GLN A 193 2.04 -15.73 -14.29
N ALA A 194 2.44 -16.95 -13.97
CA ALA A 194 3.37 -17.22 -12.88
C ALA A 194 4.31 -18.33 -13.34
N LEU A 195 5.60 -18.17 -13.05
CA LEU A 195 6.60 -19.19 -13.33
C LEU A 195 6.34 -20.42 -12.46
N ASP A 196 6.40 -21.61 -13.07
CA ASP A 196 6.09 -22.90 -12.44
C ASP A 196 6.98 -23.22 -11.23
N TRP A 197 8.23 -22.76 -11.26
CA TRP A 197 9.19 -22.92 -10.18
C TRP A 197 8.96 -21.94 -9.01
N ASN A 198 8.19 -20.87 -9.21
CA ASN A 198 8.00 -19.81 -8.21
C ASN A 198 6.90 -20.20 -7.21
N THR A 199 7.20 -21.19 -6.38
CA THR A 199 6.27 -21.74 -5.37
C THR A 199 5.73 -20.68 -4.42
N ASN A 200 6.51 -19.63 -4.11
CA ASN A 200 6.07 -18.50 -3.29
C ASN A 200 4.91 -17.73 -3.94
N ALA A 201 5.05 -17.37 -5.21
CA ALA A 201 3.99 -16.69 -5.95
C ALA A 201 2.78 -17.61 -6.16
N LEU A 202 2.99 -18.87 -6.54
CA LEU A 202 1.91 -19.85 -6.71
C LEU A 202 1.09 -20.01 -5.41
N ASN A 203 1.76 -20.10 -4.25
CA ASN A 203 1.10 -20.20 -2.95
C ASN A 203 0.40 -18.90 -2.55
N PHE A 204 0.90 -17.74 -2.97
CA PHE A 204 0.20 -16.47 -2.81
C PHE A 204 -1.10 -16.46 -3.62
N TYR A 205 -1.05 -16.79 -4.92
CA TYR A 205 -2.22 -16.77 -5.81
C TYR A 205 -3.30 -17.79 -5.44
N LYS A 206 -2.92 -18.97 -4.92
CA LYS A 206 -3.88 -19.98 -4.42
C LYS A 206 -4.83 -19.44 -3.35
N LYS A 207 -4.41 -18.43 -2.58
CA LYS A 207 -5.27 -17.80 -1.54
C LYS A 207 -6.44 -17.02 -2.14
N TYR A 208 -6.38 -16.67 -3.42
CA TYR A 208 -7.42 -15.92 -4.13
C TYR A 208 -8.37 -16.82 -4.92
N ASN A 209 -8.33 -18.14 -4.72
CA ASN A 209 -9.12 -19.12 -5.46
C ASN A 209 -9.00 -18.96 -6.99
N ALA A 210 -7.81 -18.54 -7.46
CA ALA A 210 -7.52 -18.44 -8.89
C ALA A 210 -7.54 -19.83 -9.53
N ASN A 211 -8.07 -19.92 -10.75
CA ASN A 211 -7.95 -21.14 -11.55
C ASN A 211 -6.57 -21.18 -12.21
N PHE A 212 -5.87 -22.31 -12.10
CA PHE A 212 -4.57 -22.52 -12.73
C PHE A 212 -4.77 -23.38 -13.99
N ASP A 213 -4.64 -22.75 -15.16
CA ASP A 213 -4.81 -23.42 -16.45
C ASP A 213 -3.58 -24.27 -16.80
N ALA A 214 -3.69 -25.59 -16.69
CA ALA A 214 -2.61 -26.52 -17.02
C ALA A 214 -2.49 -26.84 -18.52
N GLY A 215 -3.47 -26.45 -19.34
CA GLY A 215 -3.59 -26.87 -20.74
C GLY A 215 -3.04 -25.89 -21.79
N TRP A 216 -2.57 -24.71 -21.39
CA TRP A 216 -2.16 -23.65 -22.30
C TRP A 216 -0.65 -23.37 -22.19
N VAL A 217 0.00 -23.19 -23.34
CA VAL A 217 1.42 -22.84 -23.43
C VAL A 217 1.54 -21.42 -23.97
N ASN A 218 2.45 -20.64 -23.39
CA ASN A 218 2.78 -19.31 -23.89
C ASN A 218 3.64 -19.42 -25.15
N CYS A 219 3.13 -18.95 -26.27
CA CYS A 219 3.85 -18.93 -27.54
C CYS A 219 4.22 -17.48 -27.89
N VAL A 220 5.50 -17.24 -28.23
CA VAL A 220 6.01 -15.91 -28.57
C VAL A 220 6.76 -16.00 -29.89
N LEU A 221 6.49 -15.05 -30.80
CA LEU A 221 7.25 -14.82 -32.03
C LEU A 221 7.83 -13.41 -31.97
N ASN A 222 9.16 -13.32 -31.89
CA ASN A 222 9.87 -12.05 -31.87
C ASN A 222 10.22 -11.62 -33.29
N PHE A 223 10.01 -10.34 -33.59
CA PHE A 223 10.43 -9.73 -34.85
C PHE A 223 11.73 -8.95 -34.63
N PRO A 224 12.62 -8.87 -35.64
CA PRO A 224 13.77 -7.98 -35.56
C PRO A 224 13.31 -6.52 -35.39
N GLU A 225 14.11 -5.71 -34.71
CA GLU A 225 13.83 -4.29 -34.51
C GLU A 225 13.52 -3.61 -35.85
N HIS A 226 12.40 -2.86 -35.88
CA HIS A 226 12.01 -2.12 -37.08
C HIS A 226 13.08 -1.04 -37.37
N PRO A 227 13.62 -0.93 -38.59
CA PRO A 227 14.76 -0.03 -38.88
C PRO A 227 14.56 1.45 -38.53
N ASN A 228 13.31 1.88 -38.29
CA ASN A 228 12.94 3.25 -37.94
C ASN A 228 12.72 3.49 -36.43
N SER A 229 12.98 2.51 -35.56
CA SER A 229 12.84 2.68 -34.09
C SER A 229 13.94 3.58 -33.49
N LYS A 230 15.01 3.89 -34.23
CA LYS A 230 16.01 4.89 -33.85
C LYS A 230 15.50 6.30 -34.16
N VAL A 231 14.48 6.76 -33.45
CA VAL A 231 14.19 8.20 -33.39
C VAL A 231 15.27 8.85 -32.50
N GLN A 232 16.26 9.41 -33.20
CA GLN A 232 17.17 10.51 -32.83
C GLN A 232 17.67 10.56 -31.37
N LYS A 233 18.94 10.16 -31.20
CA LYS A 233 19.80 10.58 -30.09
C LYS A 233 19.96 12.10 -30.04
#